data_AF-A0A952V2W9-F1
#
_entry.id   AF-A0A952V2W9-F1
#
_cell.length_a   1.000
_cell.length_b   1.000
_cell.length_c   1.000
_cell.angle_alpha   90.00
_cell.angle_beta   90.00
_cell.angle_gamma   90.00
#
_symmetry.space_group_name_H-M   'P 1'
#
loop_
_entity.id
_entity.type
_entity.pdbx_description
1 polymer ?
#
loop_
_entity_poly.entity_id
_entity_poly.type
_entity_poly.pdbx_seq_one_letter_code
_entity_poly.pdbx_strand_id
1 'polypeptide(L)'
;MKRDSDRPTALNSADPIKNFTLTTDERIRALTIGVPSWAARKRKIEDDEARHVKELVELYDTLVAKKKTLQQIELGLISAATALDLDKLNALVDKHNKYYPIEANLPMERATGAYLVYGKRWEPEPLYTPARLVGLARSAILARARRG
;
A
#
# COMPACT_ATOMS: atom_id res chain seq x y z
N MET A 1 14.45 -49.22 5.72
CA MET A 1 14.10 -48.68 7.06
C MET A 1 13.54 -47.28 6.86
N LYS A 2 12.23 -47.07 7.09
CA LYS A 2 11.53 -45.78 7.07
C LYS A 2 11.65 -45.09 8.44
N ARG A 3 11.60 -43.74 8.45
CA ARG A 3 11.05 -42.80 9.47
C ARG A 3 11.29 -41.39 8.91
N ASP A 4 10.32 -40.72 8.27
CA ASP A 4 9.23 -39.90 8.84
C ASP A 4 9.66 -38.96 9.95
N SER A 5 9.66 -37.66 9.64
CA SER A 5 9.34 -36.59 10.58
C SER A 5 8.62 -35.45 9.83
N ASP A 6 7.35 -35.38 10.16
CA ASP A 6 6.25 -34.53 9.73
C ASP A 6 6.36 -33.07 10.25
N ARG A 7 6.33 -32.08 9.33
CA ARG A 7 5.59 -30.75 9.31
C ARG A 7 5.75 -29.70 10.46
N PRO A 8 5.56 -28.36 10.23
CA PRO A 8 4.42 -27.71 9.52
C PRO A 8 4.81 -26.71 8.40
N THR A 9 4.33 -26.85 7.16
CA THR A 9 3.04 -26.42 6.55
C THR A 9 2.77 -24.91 6.55
N ALA A 10 3.03 -24.26 5.40
CA ALA A 10 2.77 -22.85 5.11
C ALA A 10 1.34 -22.58 4.61
N LEU A 11 0.33 -23.21 5.22
CA LEU A 11 -1.07 -23.00 4.89
C LEU A 11 -1.86 -22.72 6.17
N ASN A 12 -1.97 -21.43 6.51
CA ASN A 12 -3.20 -20.75 6.96
C ASN A 12 -2.87 -19.38 7.57
N SER A 13 -3.00 -18.32 6.77
CA SER A 13 -4.05 -17.31 7.00
C SER A 13 -4.02 -16.31 5.84
N ALA A 14 -5.15 -16.20 5.16
CA ALA A 14 -5.38 -15.29 4.05
C ALA A 14 -5.42 -13.84 4.53
N ASP A 15 -4.50 -13.00 4.02
CA ASP A 15 -4.59 -11.58 3.63
C ASP A 15 -3.19 -10.94 3.57
N PRO A 16 -2.95 -9.92 2.72
CA PRO A 16 -1.66 -9.71 2.06
C PRO A 16 -0.55 -9.26 3.02
N ILE A 17 0.70 -9.54 2.64
CA ILE A 17 1.91 -9.02 3.28
C ILE A 17 1.79 -7.50 3.33
N LYS A 18 1.36 -6.98 4.48
CA LYS A 18 1.53 -5.57 4.83
C LYS A 18 3.02 -5.38 5.03
N ASN A 19 3.60 -4.37 4.37
CA ASN A 19 5.03 -4.13 4.18
C ASN A 19 5.85 -3.86 5.48
N PHE A 20 5.43 -4.37 6.65
CA PHE A 20 6.05 -4.11 7.94
C PHE A 20 6.19 -5.39 8.76
N THR A 21 7.12 -6.25 8.37
CA THR A 21 7.72 -7.17 9.35
C THR A 21 8.83 -6.42 10.06
N LEU A 22 8.51 -5.75 11.17
CA LEU A 22 9.51 -5.13 12.05
C LEU A 22 10.41 -6.24 12.61
N THR A 23 11.72 -6.09 12.42
CA THR A 23 12.74 -6.92 13.05
C THR A 23 12.71 -6.77 14.57
N THR A 24 13.26 -7.73 15.31
CA THR A 24 13.28 -7.70 16.78
C THR A 24 13.93 -6.41 17.32
N ASP A 25 15.01 -5.95 16.69
CA ASP A 25 15.69 -4.71 17.07
C ASP A 25 14.85 -3.45 16.79
N GLU A 26 14.08 -3.44 15.70
CA GLU A 26 13.14 -2.35 15.40
C GLU A 26 11.95 -2.34 16.38
N ARG A 27 11.49 -3.50 16.84
CA ARG A 27 10.47 -3.60 17.89
C ARG A 27 11.00 -3.08 19.23
N ILE A 28 12.24 -3.43 19.59
CA ILE A 28 12.88 -2.93 20.81
C ILE A 28 13.09 -1.41 20.72
N ARG A 29 13.54 -0.86 19.58
CA ARG A 29 13.61 0.59 19.37
C ARG A 29 12.25 1.28 19.44
N ALA A 30 11.20 0.67 18.89
CA ALA A 30 9.85 1.23 18.95
C ALA A 30 9.33 1.34 20.39
N LEU A 31 9.73 0.42 21.28
CA LEU A 31 9.38 0.46 22.71
C LEU A 31 10.14 1.54 23.49
N THR A 32 11.32 1.94 23.03
CA THR A 32 12.20 2.89 23.76
C THR A 32 12.17 4.31 23.19
N ILE A 33 12.00 4.47 21.87
CA ILE A 33 12.14 5.74 21.13
C ILE A 33 10.83 6.11 20.40
N GLY A 34 9.90 5.16 20.25
CA GLY A 34 8.69 5.30 19.44
C GLY A 34 8.88 4.81 17.99
N VAL A 35 7.78 4.81 17.22
CA VAL A 35 7.77 4.36 15.83
C VAL A 35 8.68 5.27 14.97
N PRO A 36 9.58 4.72 14.14
CA PRO A 36 10.41 5.53 13.25
C PRO A 36 9.58 6.46 12.35
N SER A 37 10.05 7.68 12.15
CA SER A 37 9.36 8.72 11.36
C SER A 37 8.95 8.25 9.95
N TRP A 38 9.82 7.50 9.26
CA TRP A 38 9.53 6.95 7.94
C TRP A 38 8.40 5.93 7.97
N ALA A 39 8.34 5.09 9.01
CA ALA A 39 7.35 4.04 9.17
C ALA A 39 5.98 4.65 9.50
N ALA A 40 5.94 5.64 10.39
CA ALA A 40 4.74 6.42 10.68
C ALA A 40 4.21 7.14 9.43
N ARG A 41 5.10 7.74 8.63
CA ARG A 41 4.75 8.41 7.37
C ARG A 41 4.20 7.43 6.34
N LYS A 42 4.85 6.27 6.15
CA LYS A 42 4.37 5.23 5.23
C LYS A 42 3.01 4.70 5.64
N ARG A 43 2.81 4.45 6.94
CA ARG A 43 1.49 4.04 7.47
C ARG A 43 0.41 5.08 7.15
N LYS A 44 0.71 6.37 7.31
CA LYS A 44 -0.24 7.45 6.99
C LYS A 44 -0.58 7.49 5.50
N ILE A 45 0.40 7.30 4.62
CA ILE A 45 0.18 7.21 3.16
C ILE A 45 -0.77 6.05 2.85
N GLU A 46 -0.51 4.87 3.42
CA GLU A 46 -1.36 3.69 3.21
C GLU A 46 -2.78 3.88 3.77
N ASP A 47 -2.92 4.53 4.91
CA ASP A 47 -4.24 4.80 5.50
C ASP A 47 -5.03 5.82 4.67
N ASP A 48 -4.36 6.84 4.11
CA ASP A 48 -4.98 7.81 3.21
C ASP A 48 -5.37 7.16 1.87
N GLU A 49 -4.51 6.32 1.29
CA GLU A 49 -4.84 5.50 0.12
C GLU A 49 -6.07 4.63 0.40
N ALA A 50 -6.04 3.85 1.49
CA ALA A 50 -7.11 2.94 1.84
C ALA A 50 -8.44 3.67 2.05
N ARG A 51 -8.43 4.86 2.66
CA ARG A 51 -9.62 5.71 2.79
C ARG A 51 -10.19 6.09 1.44
N HIS A 52 -9.38 6.63 0.52
CA HIS A 52 -9.86 7.05 -0.79
C HIS A 52 -10.34 5.88 -1.65
N VAL A 53 -9.64 4.74 -1.60
CA VAL A 53 -10.08 3.53 -2.28
C VAL A 53 -11.42 3.06 -1.72
N LYS A 54 -11.60 3.06 -0.40
CA LYS A 54 -12.86 2.69 0.25
C LYS A 54 -14.01 3.60 -0.19
N GLU A 55 -13.81 4.92 -0.20
CA GLU A 55 -14.81 5.91 -0.67
C GLU A 55 -15.25 5.62 -2.12
N LEU A 56 -14.31 5.28 -3.01
CA LEU A 56 -14.62 4.93 -4.40
C LEU A 56 -15.37 3.59 -4.52
N VAL A 57 -15.04 2.60 -3.68
CA VAL A 57 -15.77 1.32 -3.65
C VAL A 57 -17.19 1.51 -3.14
N GLU A 58 -17.40 2.33 -2.12
CA GLU A 58 -18.74 2.66 -1.60
C GLU A 58 -19.58 3.42 -2.65
N LEU A 59 -18.94 4.32 -3.41
CA LEU A 59 -19.57 4.97 -4.55
C LEU A 59 -19.96 3.96 -5.63
N TYR A 60 -19.08 3.01 -5.98
CA TYR A 60 -19.40 1.93 -6.91
C TYR A 60 -20.65 1.16 -6.46
N ASP A 61 -20.69 0.74 -5.19
CA ASP A 61 -21.84 0.00 -4.63
C ASP A 61 -23.14 0.80 -4.73
N THR A 62 -23.07 2.10 -4.44
CA THR A 62 -24.20 3.02 -4.58
C THR A 62 -24.69 3.12 -6.02
N LEU A 63 -23.78 3.22 -6.99
CA LEU A 63 -24.14 3.34 -8.40
C LEU A 63 -24.71 2.03 -8.96
N VAL A 64 -24.19 0.88 -8.54
CA VAL A 64 -24.74 -0.45 -8.86
C VAL A 64 -26.15 -0.61 -8.27
N ALA A 65 -26.36 -0.24 -7.00
CA ALA A 65 -27.68 -0.31 -6.37
C ALA A 65 -28.71 0.59 -7.09
N LYS A 66 -28.26 1.72 -7.63
CA LYS A 66 -29.06 2.62 -8.49
C LYS A 66 -29.22 2.12 -9.94
N LYS A 67 -28.79 0.89 -10.25
CA LYS A 67 -28.86 0.26 -11.57
C LYS A 67 -28.24 1.11 -12.69
N LYS A 68 -27.18 1.85 -12.38
CA LYS A 68 -26.43 2.64 -13.37
C LYS A 68 -25.74 1.71 -14.37
N THR A 69 -25.59 2.18 -15.60
CA THR A 69 -24.83 1.43 -16.62
C THR A 69 -23.34 1.41 -16.26
N LEU A 70 -22.58 0.45 -16.79
CA LEU A 70 -21.14 0.37 -16.56
C LEU A 70 -20.41 1.66 -16.95
N GLN A 71 -20.82 2.29 -18.05
CA GLN A 71 -20.26 3.57 -18.50
C GLN A 71 -20.54 4.71 -17.51
N GLN A 72 -21.74 4.77 -16.95
CA GLN A 72 -22.11 5.76 -15.93
C GLN A 72 -21.36 5.54 -14.62
N ILE A 73 -21.17 4.27 -14.23
CA ILE A 73 -20.37 3.89 -13.06
C ILE A 73 -18.94 4.37 -13.25
N GLU A 74 -18.34 4.04 -14.39
CA GLU A 74 -16.97 4.40 -14.70
C GLU A 74 -16.75 5.93 -14.69
N LEU A 75 -17.62 6.67 -15.38
CA LEU A 75 -17.56 8.12 -15.38
C LEU A 75 -17.72 8.70 -13.97
N GLY A 76 -18.61 8.12 -13.16
CA GLY A 76 -18.80 8.51 -11.76
C GLY A 76 -17.55 8.30 -10.91
N LEU A 77 -16.86 7.17 -11.05
CA LEU A 77 -15.63 6.88 -10.33
C LEU A 77 -14.48 7.81 -10.76
N ILE A 78 -14.30 8.05 -12.06
CA ILE A 78 -13.29 8.98 -12.57
C ILE A 78 -13.58 10.40 -12.06
N SER A 79 -14.83 10.84 -12.14
CA SER A 79 -15.22 12.19 -11.68
C SER A 79 -14.98 12.35 -10.18
N ALA A 80 -15.34 11.35 -9.37
CA ALA A 80 -15.11 11.39 -7.93
C ALA A 80 -13.62 11.40 -7.60
N ALA A 81 -12.82 10.54 -8.24
CA ALA A 81 -11.38 10.49 -8.03
C ALA A 81 -10.67 11.79 -8.46
N THR A 82 -11.16 12.44 -9.51
CA THR A 82 -10.62 13.73 -9.99
C THR A 82 -10.95 14.89 -9.05
N ALA A 83 -12.04 14.78 -8.29
CA ALA A 83 -12.43 15.78 -7.30
C ALA A 83 -11.70 15.63 -5.95
N LEU A 84 -10.93 14.55 -5.75
CA LEU A 84 -10.14 14.36 -4.53
C LEU A 84 -8.96 15.33 -4.51
N ASP A 85 -8.77 15.99 -3.36
CA ASP A 85 -7.53 16.71 -3.06
C ASP A 85 -6.42 15.70 -2.70
N LEU A 86 -5.53 15.46 -3.66
CA LEU A 86 -4.39 14.55 -3.50
C LEU A 86 -3.11 15.26 -3.04
N ASP A 87 -3.13 16.59 -2.85
CA ASP A 87 -1.91 17.37 -2.57
C ASP A 87 -1.30 16.96 -1.24
N LYS A 88 -2.14 16.77 -0.21
CA LYS A 88 -1.69 16.32 1.12
C LYS A 88 -1.09 14.92 1.08
N LEU A 89 -1.69 14.00 0.34
CA LEU A 89 -1.19 12.64 0.17
C LEU A 89 0.14 12.65 -0.58
N ASN A 90 0.20 13.38 -1.69
CA ASN A 90 1.40 13.49 -2.52
C ASN A 90 2.55 14.21 -1.78
N ALA A 91 2.26 15.21 -0.95
CA ALA A 91 3.26 15.83 -0.09
C ALA A 91 3.86 14.83 0.93
N LEU A 92 3.06 13.89 1.45
CA LEU A 92 3.56 12.81 2.30
C LEU A 92 4.44 11.84 1.51
N VAL A 93 4.04 11.46 0.30
CA VAL A 93 4.81 10.60 -0.60
C VAL A 93 6.15 11.23 -0.96
N ASP A 94 6.16 12.49 -1.39
CA ASP A 94 7.39 13.23 -1.69
C ASP A 94 8.32 13.28 -0.48
N LYS A 95 7.78 13.59 0.70
CA LYS A 95 8.54 13.58 1.93
C LYS A 95 9.06 12.18 2.23
N HIS A 96 8.26 11.13 2.05
CA HIS A 96 8.70 9.75 2.25
C HIS A 96 9.86 9.40 1.31
N ASN A 97 9.69 9.63 0.01
CA ASN A 97 10.71 9.38 -1.00
C ASN A 97 12.03 10.11 -0.71
N LYS A 98 11.96 11.37 -0.29
CA LYS A 98 13.15 12.17 0.00
C LYS A 98 13.97 11.65 1.17
N TYR A 99 13.31 11.19 2.25
CA TYR A 99 13.99 10.89 3.50
C TYR A 99 14.08 9.40 3.84
N TYR A 100 13.21 8.54 3.28
CA TYR A 100 13.17 7.12 3.64
C TYR A 100 14.51 6.40 3.48
N PRO A 101 15.27 6.55 2.38
CA PRO A 101 16.54 5.85 2.25
C PRO A 101 17.55 6.19 3.35
N ILE A 102 17.52 7.45 3.81
CA ILE A 102 18.40 7.97 4.85
C ILE A 102 17.90 7.55 6.23
N GLU A 103 16.61 7.79 6.53
CA GLU A 103 16.00 7.48 7.82
C GLU A 103 15.96 5.97 8.11
N ALA A 104 15.83 5.13 7.07
CA ALA A 104 15.89 3.67 7.17
C ALA A 104 17.32 3.10 7.05
N ASN A 105 18.32 3.97 6.87
CA ASN A 105 19.72 3.60 6.71
C ASN A 105 19.92 2.50 5.65
N LEU A 106 19.32 2.70 4.47
CA LEU A 106 19.37 1.70 3.41
C LEU A 106 20.80 1.50 2.92
N PRO A 107 21.23 0.24 2.69
CA PRO A 107 22.51 -0.03 2.07
C PRO A 107 22.57 0.58 0.67
N MET A 108 23.76 1.00 0.24
CA MET A 108 23.98 1.61 -1.06
C MET A 108 24.89 0.72 -1.91
N GLU A 109 24.52 0.48 -3.16
CA GLU A 109 25.38 -0.18 -4.14
C GLU A 109 26.54 0.75 -4.51
N ARG A 110 27.78 0.33 -4.21
CA ARG A 110 28.97 1.17 -4.42
C ARG A 110 29.20 1.60 -5.87
N ALA A 111 28.83 0.77 -6.83
CA ALA A 111 29.07 1.03 -8.25
C ALA A 111 28.14 2.11 -8.82
N THR A 112 26.89 2.16 -8.36
CA THR A 112 25.84 3.00 -8.95
C THR A 112 25.39 4.13 -8.02
N GLY A 113 25.72 4.04 -6.73
CA GLY A 113 25.17 4.93 -5.69
C GLY A 113 23.68 4.69 -5.40
N ALA A 114 23.08 3.62 -5.95
CA ALA A 114 21.68 3.32 -5.75
C ALA A 114 21.44 2.74 -4.34
N TYR A 115 20.41 3.23 -3.66
CA TYR A 115 19.95 2.62 -2.42
C TYR A 115 19.31 1.26 -2.71
N LEU A 116 19.40 0.36 -1.72
CA LEU A 116 18.88 -1.00 -1.79
C LEU A 116 17.86 -1.22 -0.67
N VAL A 117 16.70 -1.77 -1.02
CA VAL A 117 15.67 -2.21 -0.08
C VAL A 117 15.47 -3.71 -0.27
N TYR A 118 15.65 -4.51 0.79
CA TYR A 118 15.62 -5.99 0.73
C TYR A 118 16.48 -6.59 -0.40
N GLY A 119 17.67 -6.01 -0.64
CA GLY A 119 18.60 -6.48 -1.67
C GLY A 119 18.24 -6.10 -3.12
N LYS A 120 17.16 -5.36 -3.34
CA LYS A 120 16.77 -4.82 -4.65
C LYS A 120 16.99 -3.32 -4.69
N ARG A 121 17.19 -2.75 -5.88
CA ARG A 121 17.23 -1.30 -6.08
C ARG A 121 15.96 -0.67 -5.51
N TRP A 122 16.14 0.29 -4.61
CA TRP A 122 15.06 1.10 -4.10
C TRP A 122 14.65 2.10 -5.19
N GLU A 123 13.35 2.17 -5.43
CA GLU A 123 12.74 3.14 -6.34
C GLU A 123 11.77 4.02 -5.54
N PRO A 124 11.79 5.34 -5.76
CA PRO A 124 10.81 6.24 -5.18
C PRO A 124 9.39 5.78 -5.55
N GLU A 125 8.48 5.87 -4.59
CA GLU A 125 7.08 5.57 -4.85
C GLU A 125 6.49 6.64 -5.79
N PRO A 126 5.80 6.26 -6.88
CA PRO A 126 5.15 7.22 -7.74
C PRO A 126 4.05 7.97 -6.98
N LEU A 127 3.78 9.21 -7.40
CA LEU A 127 2.68 10.00 -6.84
C LEU A 127 1.32 9.35 -7.12
N TYR A 128 0.34 9.72 -6.30
CA TYR A 128 -1.05 9.34 -6.48
C TYR A 128 -1.71 10.23 -7.52
N THR A 129 -2.43 9.57 -8.43
CA THR A 129 -3.25 10.20 -9.45
C THR A 129 -4.68 9.66 -9.35
N PRO A 130 -5.68 10.40 -9.85
CA PRO A 130 -7.06 9.89 -9.94
C PRO A 130 -7.13 8.53 -10.64
N ALA A 131 -6.41 8.36 -11.75
CA ALA A 131 -6.36 7.11 -12.50
C ALA A 131 -5.81 5.94 -11.66
N ARG A 132 -4.75 6.17 -10.87
CA ARG A 132 -4.21 5.15 -9.95
C ARG A 132 -5.25 4.72 -8.93
N LEU A 133 -5.95 5.66 -8.29
CA LEU A 133 -6.97 5.37 -7.28
C LEU A 133 -8.17 4.59 -7.86
N VAL A 134 -8.63 4.97 -9.06
CA VAL A 134 -9.67 4.20 -9.77
C VAL A 134 -9.20 2.79 -10.09
N GLY A 135 -7.95 2.62 -10.52
CA GLY A 135 -7.35 1.29 -10.76
C GLY A 135 -7.30 0.42 -9.50
N LEU A 136 -6.93 1.01 -8.36
CA LEU A 136 -6.94 0.32 -7.06
C LEU A 136 -8.36 -0.08 -6.63
N ALA A 137 -9.33 0.84 -6.76
CA ALA A 137 -10.73 0.57 -6.44
C ALA A 137 -11.30 -0.58 -7.28
N ARG A 138 -11.04 -0.58 -8.60
CA ARG A 138 -11.40 -1.68 -9.49
C ARG A 138 -10.82 -3.01 -9.03
N SER A 139 -9.53 -3.01 -8.68
CA SER A 139 -8.84 -4.21 -8.21
C SER A 139 -9.46 -4.74 -6.91
N ALA A 140 -9.83 -3.85 -5.98
CA ALA A 140 -10.53 -4.19 -4.75
C ALA A 140 -11.93 -4.78 -5.01
N ILE A 141 -12.69 -4.19 -5.92
CA ILE A 141 -14.02 -4.67 -6.34
C ILE A 141 -13.91 -6.08 -6.94
N LEU A 142 -12.97 -6.30 -7.85
CA LEU A 142 -12.73 -7.60 -8.47
C LEU A 142 -12.30 -8.65 -7.45
N ALA A 143 -11.41 -8.28 -6.51
CA ALA A 143 -11.00 -9.18 -5.43
C ALA A 143 -12.18 -9.57 -4.53
N ARG A 144 -13.09 -8.64 -4.24
CA ARG A 144 -14.33 -8.92 -3.49
C ARG A 144 -15.24 -9.89 -4.26
N ALA A 145 -15.42 -9.69 -5.56
CA ALA A 145 -16.26 -10.54 -6.40
C ALA A 145 -15.73 -11.98 -6.57
N ARG A 146 -14.41 -12.21 -6.40
CA ARG A 146 -13.82 -13.56 -6.45
C ARG A 146 -13.94 -14.33 -5.13
N ARG A 147 -14.23 -13.65 -4.02
CA ARG A 147 -14.32 -14.22 -2.67
C ARG A 147 -15.76 -14.55 -2.24
N GLY A 148 -16.75 -13.96 -2.91
CA GLY A 148 -18.17 -14.28 -2.71
C GLY A 148 -18.64 -15.27 -3.76
#